data_AF-A0A7C0UI63-F1
#
_entry.id   AF-A0A7C0UI63-F1
#
_cell.length_a   1.000
_cell.length_b   1.000
_cell.length_c   1.000
_cell.angle_alpha   90.00
_cell.angle_beta   90.00
_cell.angle_gamma   90.00
#
_symmetry.space_group_name_H-M   'P 1'
#
loop_
_entity.id
_entity.type
_entity.pdbx_description
1 polymer ?
#
loop_
_entity_poly.entity_id
_entity_poly.type
_entity_poly.pdbx_seq_one_letter_code
_entity_poly.pdbx_strand_id
1 'polypeptide(L)'
;MGLRLKYNLKKPEVFGDITLRPAPPNPSVISQLIKAVNKKEELLHDILTIGQYDLSAVPVTTQKRTAKSTEKLQRVIKSERKKWKRKAKLIEMTSGTELFVLVCYYAIKQDILDRYDLHMYMEPEIIGRNFAFDYALIDYQKHELLLLVEVKRLYSLRYFSTYTEKFITKMMKTFNHVEHLAYHLHFTNEMLTGDYRKMSSILEGISRITERFIKLSIIPTFTISNDNIFFEFKRQLVRVLSYIIEELISKE
;
A
#
# COMPACT_ATOMS: atom_id res chain seq x y z
N MET A 1 4.03 21.48 -8.43
CA MET A 1 4.91 20.49 -7.79
C MET A 1 4.90 19.19 -8.59
N GLY A 2 6.07 18.56 -8.77
CA GLY A 2 6.22 17.33 -9.57
C GLY A 2 5.62 16.08 -8.92
N LEU A 3 5.52 14.99 -9.68
CA LEU A 3 5.02 13.71 -9.17
C LEU A 3 6.06 13.05 -8.24
N ARG A 4 5.76 13.00 -6.93
CA ARG A 4 6.60 12.34 -5.89
C ARG A 4 6.36 10.83 -5.76
N LEU A 5 5.93 10.18 -6.84
CA LEU A 5 5.72 8.73 -6.90
C LEU A 5 6.68 8.11 -7.92
N LYS A 6 7.47 7.14 -7.48
CA LYS A 6 8.36 6.34 -8.33
C LYS A 6 7.73 4.97 -8.57
N TYR A 7 7.35 4.71 -9.81
CA TYR A 7 6.68 3.47 -10.23
C TYR A 7 7.17 2.98 -11.61
N ASN A 8 8.18 3.65 -12.19
CA ASN A 8 8.75 3.28 -13.49
C ASN A 8 10.16 3.85 -13.60
N LEU A 9 11.11 3.26 -12.88
CA LEU A 9 12.53 3.60 -13.04
C LEU A 9 13.23 2.47 -13.80
N LYS A 10 13.97 2.85 -14.83
CA LYS A 10 14.74 1.91 -15.65
C LYS A 10 16.02 1.45 -14.96
N LYS A 11 16.53 2.23 -14.01
CA LYS A 11 17.77 1.96 -13.29
C LYS A 11 17.48 1.88 -11.79
N PRO A 12 18.15 0.96 -11.06
CA PRO A 12 18.13 0.99 -9.61
C PRO A 12 18.74 2.29 -9.06
N GLU A 13 18.27 2.72 -7.91
CA GLU A 13 18.82 3.85 -7.14
C GLU A 13 19.34 3.32 -5.80
N VAL A 14 20.40 3.93 -5.28
CA VAL A 14 21.04 3.56 -4.02
C VAL A 14 20.58 4.53 -2.94
N PHE A 15 20.28 4.05 -1.74
CA PHE A 15 19.89 4.83 -0.56
C PHE A 15 20.56 4.19 0.66
N GLY A 16 21.67 4.78 1.10
CA GLY A 16 22.58 4.14 2.05
C GLY A 16 23.09 2.78 1.52
N ASP A 17 22.91 1.72 2.31
CA ASP A 17 23.34 0.36 1.96
C ASP A 17 22.34 -0.41 1.10
N ILE A 18 21.22 0.21 0.73
CA ILE A 18 20.13 -0.45 0.00
C ILE A 18 20.05 0.09 -1.42
N THR A 19 20.00 -0.84 -2.37
CA THR A 19 19.68 -0.51 -3.76
C THR A 19 18.23 -0.92 -4.06
N LEU A 20 17.41 0.05 -4.48
CA LEU A 20 16.00 -0.13 -4.81
C LEU A 20 15.73 0.00 -6.31
N ARG A 21 14.80 -0.82 -6.80
CA ARG A 21 14.21 -0.67 -8.14
C ARG A 21 12.68 -0.76 -8.04
N PRO A 22 11.90 0.20 -8.54
CA PRO A 22 10.46 0.02 -8.67
C PRO A 22 10.19 -1.10 -9.66
N ALA A 23 9.37 -2.08 -9.27
CA ALA A 23 9.05 -3.21 -10.11
C ALA A 23 7.55 -3.43 -10.30
N PRO A 24 6.70 -2.38 -10.45
CA PRO A 24 5.30 -2.66 -10.67
C PRO A 24 5.14 -3.36 -12.02
N PRO A 25 4.37 -4.45 -12.10
CA PRO A 25 4.22 -5.21 -13.33
C PRO A 25 3.50 -4.40 -14.43
N ASN A 26 2.89 -3.26 -14.07
CA ASN A 26 1.91 -2.55 -14.88
C ASN A 26 2.11 -1.01 -14.99
N PRO A 27 3.31 -0.50 -15.32
CA PRO A 27 3.62 0.93 -15.23
C PRO A 27 2.78 1.81 -16.18
N SER A 28 2.37 1.30 -17.35
CA SER A 28 1.50 2.02 -18.28
C SER A 28 0.09 2.23 -17.71
N VAL A 29 -0.48 1.20 -17.07
CA VAL A 29 -1.80 1.27 -16.44
C VAL A 29 -1.76 2.23 -15.25
N ILE A 30 -0.71 2.17 -14.42
CA ILE A 30 -0.52 3.10 -13.30
C ILE A 30 -0.43 4.55 -13.79
N SER A 31 0.31 4.81 -14.87
CA SER A 31 0.38 6.14 -15.49
C SER A 31 -0.98 6.67 -15.94
N GLN A 32 -1.83 5.80 -16.51
CA GLN A 32 -3.20 6.18 -16.92
C GLN A 32 -4.09 6.47 -15.72
N LEU A 33 -4.01 5.65 -14.67
CA LEU A 33 -4.76 5.87 -13.43
C LEU A 33 -4.35 7.17 -12.75
N ILE A 34 -3.06 7.49 -12.65
CA ILE A 34 -2.56 8.77 -12.13
C ILE A 34 -3.15 9.95 -12.90
N LYS A 35 -3.11 9.90 -14.25
CA LYS A 35 -3.69 10.95 -15.10
C LYS A 35 -5.19 11.12 -14.88
N ALA A 36 -5.91 10.03 -14.66
CA ALA A 36 -7.35 10.06 -14.44
C ALA A 36 -7.71 10.58 -13.05
N VAL A 37 -7.02 10.12 -12.01
CA VAL A 37 -7.20 10.60 -10.63
C VAL A 37 -6.90 12.10 -10.53
N ASN A 38 -5.81 12.56 -11.14
CA ASN A 38 -5.48 14.00 -11.16
C ASN A 38 -6.54 14.87 -11.85
N LYS A 39 -7.38 14.29 -12.73
CA LYS A 39 -8.51 14.98 -13.35
C LYS A 39 -9.80 14.85 -12.53
N LYS A 40 -9.94 13.76 -11.79
CA LYS A 40 -11.15 13.39 -11.06
C LYS A 40 -10.80 12.56 -9.83
N GLU A 41 -10.57 13.24 -8.71
CA GLU A 41 -10.15 12.62 -7.44
C GLU A 41 -11.19 11.64 -6.88
N GLU A 42 -12.48 11.80 -7.22
CA GLU A 42 -13.55 10.84 -6.89
C GLU A 42 -13.23 9.40 -7.33
N LEU A 43 -12.35 9.20 -8.31
CA LEU A 43 -11.89 7.87 -8.71
C LEU A 43 -11.11 7.15 -7.60
N LEU A 44 -10.53 7.85 -6.62
CA LEU A 44 -9.84 7.24 -5.48
C LEU A 44 -10.78 6.38 -4.64
N HIS A 45 -12.05 6.78 -4.54
CA HIS A 45 -13.10 5.98 -3.90
C HIS A 45 -13.26 4.63 -4.62
N ASP A 46 -13.37 4.66 -5.95
CA ASP A 46 -13.52 3.45 -6.75
C ASP A 46 -12.27 2.55 -6.68
N ILE A 47 -11.08 3.16 -6.74
CA ILE A 47 -9.80 2.43 -6.66
C ILE A 47 -9.65 1.78 -5.29
N LEU A 48 -9.96 2.47 -4.19
CA LEU A 48 -9.94 1.88 -2.86
C LEU A 48 -10.98 0.77 -2.71
N THR A 49 -12.20 1.00 -3.24
CA THR A 49 -13.29 0.03 -3.18
C THR A 49 -12.90 -1.33 -3.78
N ILE A 50 -12.19 -1.34 -4.91
CA ILE A 50 -11.70 -2.58 -5.53
C ILE A 50 -10.35 -3.03 -4.95
N GLY A 51 -9.47 -2.09 -4.64
CA GLY A 51 -8.08 -2.32 -4.27
C GLY A 51 -7.91 -2.80 -2.85
N GLN A 52 -8.93 -2.66 -1.99
CA GLN A 52 -8.92 -3.23 -0.64
C GLN A 52 -9.09 -4.77 -0.62
N TYR A 53 -9.36 -5.41 -1.76
CA TYR A 53 -9.52 -6.86 -1.88
C TYR A 53 -8.56 -7.46 -2.91
N ASP A 54 -8.15 -8.72 -2.69
CA ASP A 54 -7.76 -9.60 -3.80
C ASP A 54 -9.05 -10.20 -4.40
N LEU A 55 -9.54 -9.59 -5.49
CA LEU A 55 -10.83 -9.99 -6.07
C LEU A 55 -10.84 -11.44 -6.57
N SER A 56 -9.66 -12.02 -6.85
CA SER A 56 -9.56 -13.43 -7.26
C SER A 56 -9.82 -14.42 -6.11
N ALA A 57 -9.61 -13.98 -4.86
CA ALA A 57 -9.66 -14.82 -3.67
C ALA A 57 -10.92 -14.61 -2.81
N VAL A 58 -11.73 -13.60 -3.10
CA VAL A 58 -12.96 -13.29 -2.35
C VAL A 58 -14.22 -13.90 -2.98
N PRO A 59 -15.29 -14.12 -2.20
CA PRO A 59 -16.55 -14.66 -2.71
C PRO A 59 -17.16 -13.82 -3.84
N VAL A 60 -17.93 -14.48 -4.71
CA VAL A 60 -18.63 -13.84 -5.84
C VAL A 60 -19.54 -12.70 -5.39
N THR A 61 -20.14 -12.79 -4.19
CA THR A 61 -20.97 -11.72 -3.62
C THR A 61 -20.18 -10.42 -3.39
N THR A 62 -18.93 -10.52 -2.92
CA THR A 62 -18.01 -9.39 -2.78
C THR A 62 -17.61 -8.85 -4.16
N GLN A 63 -17.28 -9.72 -5.11
CA GLN A 63 -16.96 -9.30 -6.48
C GLN A 63 -18.14 -8.56 -7.17
N LYS A 64 -19.38 -8.97 -6.91
CA LYS A 64 -20.57 -8.29 -7.43
C LYS A 64 -20.74 -6.88 -6.84
N ARG A 65 -20.42 -6.68 -5.57
CA ARG A 65 -20.49 -5.36 -4.90
C ARG A 65 -19.49 -4.37 -5.49
N THR A 66 -18.32 -4.83 -5.92
CA THR A 66 -17.28 -3.99 -6.53
C THR A 66 -17.43 -3.82 -8.05
N ALA A 67 -18.46 -4.42 -8.67
CA ALA A 67 -18.62 -4.45 -10.13
C ALA A 67 -18.76 -3.06 -10.76
N LYS A 68 -19.53 -2.15 -10.16
CA LYS A 68 -19.72 -0.78 -10.68
C LYS A 68 -18.41 0.00 -10.70
N SER A 69 -17.65 -0.02 -9.62
CA SER A 69 -16.33 0.63 -9.52
C SER A 69 -15.31 -0.02 -10.47
N THR A 70 -15.35 -1.35 -10.60
CA THR A 70 -14.55 -2.10 -11.58
C THR A 70 -14.85 -1.65 -13.01
N GLU A 71 -16.11 -1.55 -13.40
CA GLU A 71 -16.52 -1.09 -14.73
C GLU A 71 -16.10 0.36 -15.00
N LYS A 72 -16.24 1.24 -14.00
CA LYS A 72 -15.82 2.64 -14.08
C LYS A 72 -14.31 2.74 -14.33
N LEU A 73 -13.49 2.00 -13.58
CA LEU A 73 -12.04 1.99 -13.77
C LEU A 73 -11.61 1.32 -15.08
N GLN A 74 -12.32 0.29 -15.55
CA GLN A 74 -12.08 -0.27 -16.88
C GLN A 74 -12.28 0.76 -18.00
N ARG A 75 -13.23 1.70 -17.86
CA ARG A 75 -13.42 2.77 -18.85
C ARG A 75 -12.25 3.74 -18.87
N VAL A 76 -11.63 4.00 -17.72
CA VAL A 76 -10.43 4.83 -17.60
C VAL A 76 -9.23 4.18 -18.29
N ILE A 77 -9.03 2.88 -18.08
CA ILE A 77 -7.87 2.12 -18.60
C ILE A 77 -8.02 1.77 -20.11
N LYS A 78 -9.20 1.99 -20.71
CA LYS A 78 -9.53 1.57 -22.08
C LYS A 78 -8.79 2.32 -23.20
N SER A 79 -7.98 3.33 -22.91
CA SER A 79 -7.42 4.24 -23.93
C SER A 79 -6.24 3.69 -24.76
N GLU A 80 -5.68 2.52 -24.44
CA GLU A 80 -4.67 1.89 -25.30
C GLU A 80 -5.30 0.92 -26.32
N ARG A 81 -5.00 1.14 -27.60
CA ARG A 81 -5.56 0.46 -28.80
C ARG A 81 -5.33 -1.06 -28.88
N LYS A 82 -4.83 -1.75 -27.85
CA LYS A 82 -4.53 -3.20 -27.89
C LYS A 82 -5.56 -4.00 -27.10
N LYS A 83 -5.97 -5.14 -27.67
CA LYS A 83 -7.02 -6.08 -27.21
C LYS A 83 -6.63 -6.83 -25.92
N TRP A 84 -6.51 -6.13 -24.79
CA TRP A 84 -6.39 -6.80 -23.49
C TRP A 84 -7.79 -7.25 -23.03
N LYS A 85 -7.94 -8.45 -22.43
CA LYS A 85 -9.19 -8.85 -21.75
C LYS A 85 -9.33 -8.00 -20.47
N ARG A 86 -9.86 -6.78 -20.65
CA ARG A 86 -9.87 -5.61 -19.74
C ARG A 86 -10.21 -5.87 -18.27
N LYS A 87 -11.04 -6.86 -17.96
CA LYS A 87 -11.42 -7.20 -16.59
C LYS A 87 -10.36 -8.05 -15.87
N ALA A 88 -9.75 -9.00 -16.58
CA ALA A 88 -8.74 -9.88 -16.00
C ALA A 88 -7.52 -9.09 -15.53
N LYS A 89 -7.12 -8.05 -16.27
CA LYS A 89 -5.98 -7.21 -15.91
C LYS A 89 -6.22 -6.39 -14.65
N LEU A 90 -7.41 -5.82 -14.50
CA LEU A 90 -7.77 -5.10 -13.28
C LEU A 90 -7.85 -6.06 -12.09
N ILE A 91 -8.39 -7.27 -12.28
CA ILE A 91 -8.39 -8.30 -11.24
C ILE A 91 -6.95 -8.71 -10.86
N GLU A 92 -6.07 -8.89 -11.83
CA GLU A 92 -4.64 -9.17 -11.60
C GLU A 92 -3.98 -8.07 -10.75
N MET A 93 -4.24 -6.80 -11.05
CA MET A 93 -3.77 -5.66 -10.24
C MET A 93 -4.44 -5.58 -8.85
N THR A 94 -5.62 -6.18 -8.67
CA THR A 94 -6.18 -6.34 -7.32
C THR A 94 -5.54 -7.51 -6.57
N SER A 95 -5.02 -8.52 -7.26
CA SER A 95 -4.23 -9.58 -6.63
C SER A 95 -2.84 -9.09 -6.21
N GLY A 96 -2.24 -8.19 -7.00
CA GLY A 96 -1.14 -7.34 -6.57
C GLY A 96 -1.58 -6.23 -5.59
N THR A 97 -0.67 -5.32 -5.25
CA THR A 97 -0.99 -4.19 -4.35
C THR A 97 -0.98 -2.84 -5.05
N GLU A 98 -0.77 -2.78 -6.37
CA GLU A 98 -0.52 -1.51 -7.07
C GLU A 98 -1.68 -0.51 -6.93
N LEU A 99 -2.93 -1.00 -7.01
CA LEU A 99 -4.11 -0.15 -6.83
C LEU A 99 -4.21 0.40 -5.42
N PHE A 100 -3.90 -0.44 -4.43
CA PHE A 100 -3.95 -0.04 -3.02
C PHE A 100 -2.83 0.94 -2.68
N VAL A 101 -1.62 0.68 -3.16
CA VAL A 101 -0.46 1.56 -3.01
C VAL A 101 -0.69 2.90 -3.70
N LEU A 102 -1.37 2.92 -4.85
CA LEU A 102 -1.78 4.18 -5.49
C LEU A 102 -2.72 4.99 -4.59
N VAL A 103 -3.66 4.33 -3.91
CA VAL A 103 -4.54 5.00 -2.94
C VAL A 103 -3.75 5.51 -1.74
N CYS A 104 -2.80 4.73 -1.21
CA CYS A 104 -1.88 5.19 -0.17
C CYS A 104 -1.15 6.46 -0.61
N TYR A 105 -0.57 6.48 -1.81
CA TYR A 105 0.11 7.65 -2.36
C TYR A 105 -0.76 8.91 -2.32
N TYR A 106 -1.97 8.84 -2.88
CA TYR A 106 -2.86 10.00 -2.90
C TYR A 106 -3.38 10.39 -1.52
N ALA A 107 -3.52 9.43 -0.60
CA ALA A 107 -3.90 9.71 0.78
C ALA A 107 -2.83 10.53 1.52
N ILE A 108 -1.53 10.28 1.26
CA ILE A 108 -0.44 10.88 2.03
C ILE A 108 0.28 12.01 1.28
N LYS A 109 0.02 12.22 -0.01
CA LYS A 109 0.77 13.14 -0.87
C LYS A 109 0.93 14.54 -0.27
N GLN A 110 -0.17 15.19 0.11
CA GLN A 110 -0.13 16.56 0.61
C GLN A 110 0.31 16.63 2.07
N ASP A 111 -0.24 15.75 2.91
CA ASP A 111 -0.09 15.85 4.37
C ASP A 111 1.25 15.29 4.87
N ILE A 112 1.88 14.41 4.09
CA ILE A 112 3.14 13.76 4.43
C ILE A 112 4.22 14.07 3.40
N LEU A 113 4.03 13.69 2.14
CA LEU A 113 5.11 13.77 1.15
C LEU A 113 5.52 15.21 0.88
N ASP A 114 4.55 16.12 0.73
CA ASP A 114 4.81 17.54 0.49
C ASP A 114 5.38 18.22 1.76
N ARG A 115 4.88 17.87 2.95
CA ARG A 115 5.31 18.43 4.25
C ARG A 115 6.75 18.07 4.63
N TYR A 116 7.16 16.83 4.40
CA TYR A 116 8.45 16.29 4.83
C TYR A 116 9.45 16.11 3.68
N ASP A 117 9.16 16.65 2.50
CA ASP A 117 9.96 16.49 1.29
C ASP A 117 10.25 15.05 0.84
N LEU A 118 9.31 14.14 1.10
CA LEU A 118 9.48 12.71 0.86
C LEU A 118 9.00 12.26 -0.52
N HIS A 119 9.59 11.18 -1.00
CA HIS A 119 9.15 10.47 -2.20
C HIS A 119 8.66 9.07 -1.86
N MET A 120 7.64 8.62 -2.57
CA MET A 120 7.08 7.28 -2.42
C MET A 120 7.54 6.38 -3.57
N TYR A 121 8.03 5.19 -3.24
CA TYR A 121 8.28 4.12 -4.22
C TYR A 121 7.14 3.12 -4.18
N MET A 122 6.61 2.75 -5.35
CA MET A 122 5.63 1.66 -5.50
C MET A 122 6.35 0.37 -5.86
N GLU A 123 6.00 -0.68 -5.13
CA GLU A 123 6.56 -2.02 -5.29
C GLU A 123 8.11 -2.06 -5.41
N PRO A 124 8.87 -1.45 -4.46
CA PRO A 124 10.32 -1.44 -4.54
C PRO A 124 10.92 -2.83 -4.27
N GLU A 125 11.66 -3.34 -5.24
CA GLU A 125 12.56 -4.49 -5.09
C GLU A 125 13.88 -4.07 -4.46
N ILE A 126 14.35 -4.87 -3.50
CA ILE A 126 15.70 -4.75 -2.95
C ILE A 126 16.64 -5.65 -3.76
N ILE A 127 17.62 -5.03 -4.42
CA ILE A 127 18.61 -5.75 -5.22
C ILE A 127 19.41 -6.71 -4.32
N GLY A 128 19.60 -7.95 -4.79
CA GLY A 128 20.29 -9.01 -4.04
C GLY A 128 19.40 -9.80 -3.08
N ARG A 129 18.13 -9.40 -2.88
CA ARG A 129 17.19 -10.10 -1.99
C ARG A 129 16.02 -10.79 -2.70
N ASN A 130 15.79 -10.47 -3.98
CA ASN A 130 14.79 -11.08 -4.86
C ASN A 130 13.35 -11.04 -4.31
N PHE A 131 12.99 -9.96 -3.59
CA PHE A 131 11.62 -9.68 -3.16
C PHE A 131 11.33 -8.17 -3.20
N ALA A 132 10.06 -7.82 -3.37
CA ALA A 132 9.56 -6.45 -3.36
C ALA A 132 8.71 -6.18 -2.12
N PHE A 133 8.85 -5.01 -1.51
CA PHE A 133 7.87 -4.42 -0.57
C PHE A 133 6.75 -3.74 -1.34
N ASP A 134 5.65 -3.42 -0.68
CA ASP A 134 4.50 -2.82 -1.36
C ASP A 134 4.74 -1.32 -1.61
N TYR A 135 5.35 -0.62 -0.64
CA TYR A 135 5.87 0.72 -0.88
C TYR A 135 7.03 1.10 0.04
N ALA A 136 7.75 2.17 -0.34
CA ALA A 136 8.76 2.81 0.51
C ALA A 136 8.58 4.32 0.56
N LEU A 137 9.07 4.94 1.64
CA LEU A 137 9.24 6.38 1.76
C LEU A 137 10.73 6.72 1.82
N ILE A 138 11.15 7.67 0.99
CA ILE A 138 12.55 8.08 0.80
C ILE A 138 12.67 9.57 1.07
N ASP A 139 13.66 9.94 1.88
CA ASP A 139 14.13 11.32 1.98
C ASP A 139 15.20 11.55 0.91
N TYR A 140 14.89 12.35 -0.10
CA TYR A 140 15.83 12.65 -1.17
C TYR A 140 16.84 13.75 -0.82
N GLN A 141 16.58 14.56 0.22
CA GLN A 141 17.53 15.56 0.68
C GLN A 141 18.69 14.88 1.40
N LYS A 142 18.38 13.89 2.25
CA LYS A 142 19.37 13.07 2.98
C LYS A 142 19.86 11.86 2.17
N HIS A 143 19.15 11.49 1.11
CA HIS A 143 19.40 10.30 0.30
C HIS A 143 19.26 8.98 1.08
N GLU A 144 18.25 8.92 1.93
CA GLU A 144 18.03 7.86 2.91
C GLU A 144 16.66 7.19 2.76
N LEU A 145 16.65 5.89 3.06
CA LEU A 145 15.43 5.09 3.13
C LEU A 145 14.82 5.23 4.53
N LEU A 146 13.75 6.01 4.64
CA LEU A 146 13.07 6.20 5.93
C LEU A 146 12.21 5.00 6.32
N LEU A 147 11.43 4.46 5.38
CA LEU A 147 10.44 3.43 5.72
C LEU A 147 10.22 2.45 4.56
N LEU A 148 10.27 1.15 4.86
CA LEU A 148 9.77 0.10 3.97
C LEU A 148 8.48 -0.50 4.51
N VAL A 149 7.45 -0.60 3.66
CA VAL A 149 6.13 -1.03 4.08
C VAL A 149 5.68 -2.28 3.33
N GLU A 150 5.26 -3.28 4.10
CA GLU A 150 4.48 -4.41 3.62
C GLU A 150 3.01 -4.20 3.98
N VAL A 151 2.13 -4.32 2.98
CA VAL A 151 0.69 -4.21 3.09
C VAL A 151 0.07 -5.62 3.13
N LYS A 152 -0.89 -5.81 4.03
CA LYS A 152 -1.82 -6.95 4.01
C LYS A 152 -3.25 -6.46 4.12
N ARG A 153 -4.05 -6.85 3.12
CA ARG A 153 -5.46 -6.53 3.00
C ARG A 153 -6.28 -7.71 3.51
N LEU A 154 -6.83 -7.56 4.70
CA LEU A 154 -7.46 -8.63 5.45
C LEU A 154 -8.96 -8.63 5.19
N TYR A 155 -9.37 -9.61 4.37
CA TYR A 155 -10.78 -9.99 4.19
C TYR A 155 -11.30 -10.85 5.35
N SER A 156 -10.42 -11.69 5.92
CA SER A 156 -10.73 -12.55 7.05
C SER A 156 -9.47 -12.88 7.85
N LEU A 157 -9.65 -13.36 9.08
CA LEU A 157 -8.54 -13.77 9.95
C LEU A 157 -7.91 -15.12 9.58
N ARG A 158 -8.53 -15.88 8.67
CA ARG A 158 -8.12 -17.27 8.36
C ARG A 158 -6.64 -17.41 8.00
N TYR A 159 -6.08 -16.42 7.31
CA TYR A 159 -4.70 -16.46 6.81
C TYR A 159 -3.78 -15.47 7.53
N PHE A 160 -4.25 -14.86 8.61
CA PHE A 160 -3.53 -13.79 9.29
C PHE A 160 -2.17 -14.26 9.85
N SER A 161 -2.12 -15.44 10.48
CA SER A 161 -0.87 -16.03 10.96
C SER A 161 0.14 -16.24 9.84
N THR A 162 -0.29 -16.86 8.74
CA THR A 162 0.56 -17.10 7.56
C THR A 162 1.08 -15.80 6.95
N TYR A 163 0.26 -14.75 6.87
CA TYR A 163 0.71 -13.45 6.39
C TYR A 163 1.74 -12.81 7.32
N THR A 164 1.55 -12.95 8.62
CA THR A 164 2.46 -12.42 9.65
C THR A 164 3.79 -13.16 9.63
N GLU A 165 3.79 -14.49 9.54
CA GLU A 165 4.99 -15.32 9.40
C GLU A 165 5.80 -14.96 8.14
N LYS A 166 5.12 -14.77 7.01
CA LYS A 166 5.77 -14.32 5.77
C LYS A 166 6.40 -12.94 5.94
N PHE A 167 5.69 -12.01 6.57
CA PHE A 167 6.20 -10.69 6.86
C PHE A 167 7.43 -10.74 7.77
N ILE A 168 7.37 -11.47 8.89
CA ILE A 168 8.50 -11.63 9.83
C ILE A 168 9.70 -12.26 9.11
N THR A 169 9.49 -13.31 8.32
CA THR A 169 10.56 -13.96 7.55
C THR A 169 11.23 -12.98 6.58
N LYS A 170 10.44 -12.14 5.92
CA LYS A 170 10.94 -11.10 5.04
C LYS A 170 11.69 -10.01 5.81
N MET A 171 11.13 -9.53 6.92
CA MET A 171 11.71 -8.55 7.82
C MET A 171 13.10 -9.01 8.30
N MET A 172 13.23 -10.24 8.81
CA MET A 172 14.50 -10.80 9.28
C MET A 172 15.59 -10.86 8.20
N LYS A 173 15.22 -10.99 6.92
CA LYS A 173 16.19 -10.95 5.81
C LYS A 173 16.65 -9.54 5.45
N THR A 174 16.00 -8.51 6.00
CA THR A 174 16.18 -7.10 5.60
C THR A 174 16.63 -6.20 6.75
N PHE A 175 16.40 -6.58 8.01
CA PHE A 175 16.58 -5.71 9.19
C PHE A 175 18.00 -5.16 9.39
N ASN A 176 19.02 -5.86 8.88
CA ASN A 176 20.42 -5.41 8.98
C ASN A 176 20.76 -4.24 8.05
N HIS A 177 19.89 -3.93 7.08
CA HIS A 177 20.16 -2.92 6.05
C HIS A 177 19.13 -1.80 6.05
N VAL A 178 17.98 -2.03 6.67
CA VAL A 178 16.86 -1.07 6.71
C VAL A 178 16.73 -0.55 8.12
N GLU A 179 16.67 0.76 8.27
CA GLU A 179 16.48 1.35 9.59
C GLU A 179 15.09 1.11 10.14
N HIS A 180 14.04 1.24 9.32
CA HIS A 180 12.67 1.07 9.78
C HIS A 180 11.77 0.34 8.77
N LEU A 181 11.01 -0.62 9.29
CA LEU A 181 10.04 -1.45 8.58
C LEU A 181 8.65 -1.18 9.14
N ALA A 182 7.63 -1.25 8.30
CA ALA A 182 6.24 -1.11 8.72
C ALA A 182 5.37 -2.26 8.19
N TYR A 183 4.46 -2.72 9.04
CA TYR A 183 3.43 -3.67 8.68
C TYR A 183 2.08 -2.97 8.58
N HIS A 184 1.64 -2.67 7.36
CA HIS A 184 0.36 -2.03 7.08
C HIS A 184 -0.74 -3.06 6.98
N LEU A 185 -1.59 -3.08 8.00
CA LEU A 185 -2.75 -3.95 8.09
C LEU A 185 -4.00 -3.18 7.71
N HIS A 186 -4.59 -3.57 6.58
CA HIS A 186 -5.85 -3.01 6.12
C HIS A 186 -7.00 -3.97 6.43
N PHE A 187 -7.90 -3.56 7.31
CA PHE A 187 -9.07 -4.31 7.73
C PHE A 187 -10.29 -3.93 6.89
N THR A 188 -10.74 -4.85 6.04
CA THR A 188 -11.92 -4.63 5.20
C THR A 188 -13.21 -4.66 6.03
N ASN A 189 -14.28 -4.04 5.53
CA ASN A 189 -15.58 -4.04 6.21
C ASN A 189 -16.07 -5.45 6.58
N GLU A 190 -15.87 -6.43 5.70
CA GLU A 190 -16.26 -7.82 5.94
C GLU A 190 -15.57 -8.41 7.17
N MET A 191 -14.31 -8.07 7.40
CA MET A 191 -13.60 -8.50 8.58
C MET A 191 -14.16 -7.82 9.86
N LEU A 192 -14.52 -6.55 9.78
CA LEU A 192 -14.98 -5.76 10.92
C LEU A 192 -16.38 -6.18 11.40
N THR A 193 -17.26 -6.57 10.47
CA THR A 193 -18.63 -7.01 10.78
C THR A 193 -18.71 -8.37 11.48
N GLY A 194 -17.66 -9.20 11.41
CA GLY A 194 -17.69 -10.58 11.91
C GLY A 194 -16.98 -10.83 13.25
N ASP A 195 -15.98 -10.02 13.63
CA ASP A 195 -15.06 -10.43 14.70
C ASP A 195 -14.27 -9.29 15.39
N TYR A 196 -14.91 -8.15 15.66
CA TYR A 196 -14.24 -6.96 16.21
C TYR A 196 -13.41 -7.22 17.48
N ARG A 197 -13.92 -8.06 18.41
CA ARG A 197 -13.19 -8.40 19.65
C ARG A 197 -11.89 -9.17 19.40
N LYS A 198 -11.86 -10.05 18.39
CA LYS A 198 -10.62 -10.76 18.01
C LYS A 198 -9.61 -9.85 17.33
N MET A 199 -10.06 -8.79 16.65
CA MET A 199 -9.17 -7.81 16.03
C MET A 199 -8.32 -7.06 17.06
N SER A 200 -8.91 -6.61 18.18
CA SER A 200 -8.17 -5.95 19.25
C SER A 200 -7.09 -6.85 19.84
N SER A 201 -7.40 -8.11 20.15
CA SER A 201 -6.41 -9.07 20.66
C SER A 201 -5.30 -9.39 19.63
N ILE A 202 -5.63 -9.37 18.34
CA ILE A 202 -4.64 -9.56 17.27
C ILE A 202 -3.72 -8.35 17.18
N LEU A 203 -4.25 -7.13 17.15
CA LEU A 203 -3.44 -5.92 17.12
C LEU A 203 -2.54 -5.82 18.36
N GLU A 204 -3.05 -6.21 19.53
CA GLU A 204 -2.25 -6.28 20.76
C GLU A 204 -1.15 -7.35 20.64
N GLY A 205 -1.46 -8.53 20.13
CA GLY A 205 -0.48 -9.60 19.89
C GLY A 205 0.63 -9.17 18.92
N ILE A 206 0.28 -8.47 17.84
CA ILE A 206 1.27 -7.93 16.89
C ILE A 206 2.07 -6.83 17.58
N SER A 207 1.43 -5.94 18.35
CA SER A 207 2.13 -4.86 19.07
C SER A 207 3.20 -5.41 20.01
N ARG A 208 2.89 -6.48 20.75
CA ARG A 208 3.87 -7.18 21.60
C ARG A 208 5.01 -7.84 20.81
N ILE A 209 4.75 -8.30 19.58
CA ILE A 209 5.79 -8.81 18.68
C ILE A 209 6.65 -7.65 18.17
N THR A 210 6.05 -6.53 17.77
CA THR A 210 6.76 -5.36 17.26
C THR A 210 7.56 -4.64 18.34
N GLU A 211 7.12 -4.67 19.60
CA GLU A 211 7.90 -4.18 20.75
C GLU A 211 9.28 -4.85 20.87
N ARG A 212 9.41 -6.10 20.40
CA ARG A 212 10.70 -6.82 20.38
C ARG A 212 11.60 -6.39 19.23
N PHE A 213 11.08 -5.62 18.28
CA PHE A 213 11.78 -5.10 17.11
C PHE A 213 11.70 -3.58 17.12
N ILE A 214 12.70 -2.92 17.72
CA ILE A 214 12.80 -1.44 17.84
C ILE A 214 12.56 -0.72 16.50
N LYS A 215 12.83 -1.40 15.38
CA LYS A 215 12.75 -0.92 14.01
C LYS A 215 11.44 -1.25 13.28
N LEU A 216 10.38 -1.68 13.99
CA LEU A 216 9.14 -2.15 13.37
C LEU A 216 7.92 -1.37 13.86
N SER A 217 7.20 -0.75 12.91
CA SER A 217 5.93 -0.06 13.15
C SER A 217 4.72 -0.83 12.60
N ILE A 218 3.54 -0.61 13.17
CA ILE A 218 2.27 -1.13 12.66
C ILE A 218 1.45 0.04 12.11
N ILE A 219 0.90 -0.11 10.90
CA ILE A 219 0.00 0.87 10.30
C ILE A 219 -1.39 0.24 10.16
N PRO A 220 -2.29 0.39 11.15
CA PRO A 220 -3.65 -0.10 11.02
C PRO A 220 -4.52 0.88 10.22
N THR A 221 -5.27 0.36 9.26
CA THR A 221 -6.33 1.10 8.56
C THR A 221 -7.56 0.23 8.39
N PHE A 222 -8.75 0.83 8.35
CA PHE A 222 -10.01 0.11 8.25
C PHE A 222 -11.03 0.82 7.37
N THR A 223 -11.90 0.03 6.74
CA THR A 223 -13.04 0.51 5.95
C THR A 223 -14.34 0.05 6.59
N ILE A 224 -15.05 0.97 7.26
CA ILE A 224 -16.29 0.65 8.00
C ILE A 224 -17.53 0.90 7.15
N SER A 225 -17.48 1.86 6.23
CA SER A 225 -18.61 2.20 5.36
C SER A 225 -18.15 2.56 3.95
N ASN A 226 -19.06 2.41 2.99
CA ASN A 226 -18.81 2.82 1.61
C ASN A 226 -18.92 4.34 1.44
N ASP A 227 -19.62 5.05 2.33
CA ASP A 227 -19.76 6.49 2.24
C ASP A 227 -18.47 7.12 2.78
N ASN A 228 -17.82 7.95 1.97
CA ASN A 228 -16.53 8.60 2.29
C ASN A 228 -15.37 7.64 2.66
N ILE A 229 -15.38 6.40 2.13
CA ILE A 229 -14.36 5.37 2.41
C ILE A 229 -12.91 5.88 2.28
N PHE A 230 -12.62 6.70 1.28
CA PHE A 230 -11.28 7.25 1.05
C PHE A 230 -10.88 8.28 2.10
N PHE A 231 -11.80 9.14 2.55
CA PHE A 231 -11.51 10.15 3.55
C PHE A 231 -11.17 9.51 4.91
N GLU A 232 -11.97 8.52 5.31
CA GLU A 232 -11.72 7.75 6.54
C GLU A 232 -10.39 7.00 6.48
N PHE A 233 -10.11 6.33 5.35
CA PHE A 233 -8.82 5.69 5.11
C PHE A 233 -7.66 6.68 5.19
N LYS A 234 -7.76 7.82 4.49
CA LYS A 234 -6.77 8.89 4.48
C LYS A 234 -6.48 9.37 5.90
N ARG A 235 -7.51 9.72 6.67
CA ARG A 235 -7.36 10.22 8.04
C ARG A 235 -6.57 9.25 8.93
N GLN A 236 -6.89 7.96 8.84
CA GLN A 236 -6.21 6.93 9.63
C GLN A 236 -4.75 6.77 9.21
N LEU A 237 -4.50 6.65 7.90
CA LEU A 237 -3.15 6.45 7.35
C LEU A 237 -2.24 7.64 7.65
N VAL A 238 -2.72 8.87 7.41
CA VAL A 238 -1.96 10.11 7.69
C VAL A 238 -1.65 10.21 9.17
N ARG A 239 -2.63 10.01 10.07
CA ARG A 239 -2.40 10.09 11.51
C ARG A 239 -1.26 9.17 11.98
N VAL A 240 -1.27 7.91 11.55
CA VAL A 240 -0.27 6.92 11.99
C VAL A 240 1.08 7.21 11.34
N LEU A 241 1.11 7.52 10.04
CA LEU A 241 2.37 7.83 9.37
C LEU A 241 3.00 9.14 9.85
N SER A 242 2.23 10.16 10.20
CA SER A 242 2.77 11.39 10.80
C SER A 242 3.52 11.06 12.08
N TYR A 243 2.93 10.25 12.98
CA TYR A 243 3.57 9.84 14.22
C TYR A 243 4.89 9.10 13.94
N ILE A 244 4.87 8.08 13.07
CA ILE A 244 6.06 7.32 12.71
C ILE A 244 7.14 8.26 12.15
N ILE A 245 6.81 9.08 11.15
CA ILE A 245 7.78 9.95 10.47
C ILE A 245 8.35 11.00 11.41
N GLU A 246 7.53 11.58 12.29
CA GLU A 246 8.00 12.53 13.31
C GLU A 246 8.97 11.85 14.29
N GLU A 247 8.72 10.60 14.71
CA GLU A 247 9.68 9.83 15.53
C GLU A 247 10.97 9.49 14.78
N LEU A 248 10.92 9.27 13.46
CA LEU A 248 12.10 8.97 12.66
C LEU A 248 12.97 10.20 12.46
N ILE A 249 12.36 11.33 12.11
CA ILE A 249 13.09 12.57 11.81
C ILE A 249 13.62 13.24 13.09
N SER A 250 12.94 13.08 14.25
CA SER A 250 13.35 13.71 15.52
C SER A 250 14.48 12.99 16.27
N LYS A 251 14.86 11.78 15.84
CA LYS A 251 15.96 11.00 16.44
C LYS A 251 17.35 11.34 15.86
N GLU A 252 17.40 12.24 14.89
CA GLU A 252 18.62 12.84 14.33
C GLU A 252 18.88 14.22 14.92
#